data_AF-A0A257NCD4-F1
#
_entry.id   AF-A0A257NCD4-F1
#
_cell.length_a   1.000
_cell.length_b   1.000
_cell.length_c   1.000
_cell.angle_alpha   90.00
_cell.angle_beta   90.00
_cell.angle_gamma   90.00
#
_symmetry.space_group_name_H-M   'P 1'
#
loop_
_entity.id
_entity.type
_entity.pdbx_description
1 polymer ?
#
loop_
_entity_poly.entity_id
_entity_poly.type
_entity_poly.pdbx_seq_one_letter_code
_entity_poly.pdbx_strand_id
1 'polypeptide(L)'
;MQAPAIQQNPPYFTNRIHQQDCVGVLAFLLARRLAGVGLEQCYLASDDDPAPMWEVISWLAEHLKCQPPTVKVTDNHCVMNKRCNNQRLKALGYKFHYPSYKDGYLELIK
;
A
#
# COMPACT_ATOMS: atom_id res chain seq x y z
N MET A 1 -10.96 -3.98 23.86
CA MET A 1 -10.31 -2.98 22.97
C MET A 1 -11.40 -2.33 22.14
N GLN A 2 -11.43 -0.99 22.09
CA GLN A 2 -12.43 -0.27 21.32
C GLN A 2 -12.08 -0.32 19.83
N ALA A 3 -13.05 -0.63 18.98
CA ALA A 3 -12.85 -0.62 17.54
C ALA A 3 -12.52 0.80 17.04
N PRO A 4 -11.54 0.97 16.13
CA PRO A 4 -11.15 2.27 15.64
C PRO A 4 -12.25 2.87 14.75
N ALA A 5 -12.45 4.19 14.85
CA ALA A 5 -13.34 4.93 13.95
C ALA A 5 -12.59 5.31 12.67
N ILE A 6 -13.00 4.79 11.52
CA ILE A 6 -12.35 4.96 10.22
C ILE A 6 -13.29 5.65 9.22
N GLN A 7 -12.74 6.57 8.43
CA GLN A 7 -13.47 7.28 7.38
C GLN A 7 -13.84 6.32 6.24
N GLN A 8 -15.14 6.14 6.02
CA GLN A 8 -15.68 5.26 4.97
C GLN A 8 -16.08 6.03 3.70
N ASN A 9 -16.68 7.21 3.83
CA ASN A 9 -17.15 8.00 2.69
C ASN A 9 -16.92 9.51 2.89
N PRO A 10 -16.28 10.22 1.93
CA PRO A 10 -15.50 9.64 0.82
C PRO A 10 -14.29 8.85 1.35
N PRO A 11 -13.80 7.84 0.62
CA PRO A 11 -12.77 6.94 1.12
C PRO A 11 -11.41 7.66 1.27
N TYR A 12 -10.72 7.40 2.38
CA TYR A 12 -9.32 7.79 2.56
C TYR A 12 -8.40 6.68 2.05
N PHE A 13 -7.77 6.87 0.89
CA PHE A 13 -6.85 5.89 0.32
C PHE A 13 -5.53 5.80 1.09
N THR A 14 -4.99 4.59 1.18
CA THR A 14 -3.63 4.33 1.66
C THR A 14 -2.84 3.62 0.57
N ASN A 15 -1.52 3.81 0.60
CA ASN A 15 -0.58 3.22 -0.34
C ASN A 15 0.50 2.56 0.51
N ARG A 16 0.91 1.35 0.15
CA ARG A 16 1.78 0.52 0.99
C ARG A 16 2.88 -0.08 0.15
N ILE A 17 3.95 -0.47 0.82
CA ILE A 17 5.01 -1.28 0.25
C ILE A 17 5.52 -2.17 1.36
N HIS A 18 5.66 -3.46 1.07
CA HIS A 18 6.26 -4.39 2.02
C HIS A 18 7.75 -4.05 2.20
N GLN A 19 8.29 -4.27 3.40
CA GLN A 19 9.69 -3.92 3.71
C GLN A 19 10.68 -4.58 2.74
N GLN A 20 10.46 -5.85 2.38
CA GLN A 20 11.33 -6.55 1.44
C GLN A 20 11.29 -5.92 0.04
N ASP A 21 10.11 -5.51 -0.43
CA ASP A 21 9.98 -4.82 -1.71
C ASP A 21 10.58 -3.41 -1.67
N CYS A 22 10.49 -2.70 -0.53
CA CYS A 22 11.12 -1.39 -0.38
C CYS A 22 12.64 -1.47 -0.62
N VAL A 23 13.31 -2.45 0.01
CA VAL A 23 14.74 -2.70 -0.22
C VAL A 23 14.99 -3.25 -1.63
N GLY A 24 14.13 -4.16 -2.10
CA GLY A 24 14.21 -4.78 -3.42
C GLY A 24 14.18 -3.75 -4.55
N VAL A 25 13.30 -2.76 -4.48
CA VAL A 25 13.21 -1.67 -5.46
C VAL A 25 14.50 -0.84 -5.50
N LEU A 26 15.07 -0.50 -4.33
CA LEU A 26 16.33 0.25 -4.27
C LEU A 26 17.48 -0.55 -4.89
N ALA A 27 17.62 -1.82 -4.52
CA ALA A 27 18.63 -2.71 -5.06
C ALA A 27 18.46 -2.88 -6.59
N PHE A 28 17.22 -3.05 -7.05
CA PHE A 28 16.89 -3.15 -8.46
C PHE A 28 17.28 -1.89 -9.25
N LEU A 29 16.89 -0.70 -8.79
CA LEU A 29 17.23 0.56 -9.44
C LEU A 29 18.75 0.78 -9.48
N LEU A 30 19.45 0.46 -8.39
CA LEU A 30 20.91 0.52 -8.35
C LEU A 30 21.54 -0.42 -9.39
N ALA A 31 21.09 -1.67 -9.46
CA ALA A 31 21.58 -2.64 -10.43
C ALA A 31 21.33 -2.18 -11.88
N ARG A 32 20.14 -1.62 -12.17
CA ARG A 32 19.83 -1.06 -13.49
C ARG A 32 20.77 0.08 -13.85
N ARG A 33 21.04 0.98 -12.91
CA ARG A 33 21.97 2.09 -13.14
C ARG A 33 23.40 1.60 -13.38
N LEU A 34 23.88 0.62 -12.61
CA LEU A 34 25.20 0.01 -12.81
C LEU A 34 25.32 -0.71 -14.16
N ALA A 35 24.21 -1.28 -14.66
CA ALA A 35 24.13 -1.89 -15.98
C ALA A 35 24.01 -0.85 -17.13
N GLY A 36 24.12 0.45 -16.84
CA GLY A 36 24.03 1.51 -17.85
C GLY A 36 22.62 1.82 -18.34
N VAL A 37 21.58 1.32 -17.67
CA VAL A 37 20.18 1.65 -18.00
C VAL A 37 19.89 3.09 -17.59
N GLY A 38 19.39 3.90 -18.53
CA GLY A 38 18.92 5.26 -18.25
C GLY A 38 17.69 5.20 -17.35
N LEU A 39 17.79 5.81 -16.15
CA LEU A 39 16.70 5.87 -15.19
C LEU A 39 15.99 7.22 -15.25
N GLU A 40 14.67 7.19 -15.13
CA GLU A 40 13.84 8.36 -14.84
C GLU A 40 14.18 9.00 -13.48
N GLN A 41 13.82 10.27 -13.31
CA GLN A 41 14.13 11.03 -12.09
C GLN A 41 13.36 10.56 -10.85
N CYS A 42 12.21 9.91 -11.03
CA CYS A 42 11.33 9.52 -9.93
C CYS A 42 10.60 8.21 -10.24
N TYR A 43 10.50 7.34 -9.24
CA TYR A 43 9.70 6.12 -9.29
C TYR A 43 8.84 6.05 -8.03
N LEU A 44 7.57 5.70 -8.18
CA LEU A 44 6.69 5.43 -7.04
C LEU A 44 6.83 3.96 -6.65
N ALA A 45 7.44 3.72 -5.48
CA ALA A 45 7.57 2.41 -4.88
C ALA A 45 6.37 2.15 -3.94
N SER A 46 5.25 1.76 -4.53
CA SER A 46 4.04 1.27 -3.86
C SER A 46 3.64 -0.04 -4.51
N ASP A 47 3.03 -0.94 -3.75
CA ASP A 47 2.41 -2.18 -4.24
C ASP A 47 1.31 -1.89 -5.29
N ASP A 48 0.73 -2.97 -5.84
CA ASP A 48 -0.29 -2.91 -6.89
C ASP A 48 -1.70 -2.60 -6.37
N ASP A 49 -1.90 -2.51 -5.05
CA ASP A 49 -3.22 -2.45 -4.41
C ASP A 49 -3.42 -1.21 -3.51
N PRO A 50 -3.48 0.01 -4.07
CA PRO A 50 -3.93 1.20 -3.33
C PRO A 50 -5.36 1.01 -2.80
N ALA A 51 -5.49 0.84 -1.48
CA ALA A 51 -6.76 0.50 -0.85
C ALA A 51 -7.23 1.58 0.16
N PRO A 52 -8.54 1.83 0.28
CA PRO A 52 -9.11 2.62 1.36
C PRO A 52 -8.71 2.08 2.74
N MET A 53 -8.42 2.96 3.69
CA MET A 53 -8.09 2.57 5.07
C MET A 53 -9.21 1.73 5.70
N TRP A 54 -10.47 2.05 5.38
CA TRP A 54 -11.64 1.27 5.79
C TRP A 54 -11.51 -0.21 5.40
N GLU A 55 -11.16 -0.48 4.14
CA GLU A 55 -11.05 -1.85 3.62
C GLU A 55 -9.90 -2.60 4.25
N VAL A 56 -8.73 -1.96 4.37
CA VAL A 56 -7.55 -2.58 4.99
C VAL A 56 -7.83 -2.99 6.44
N ILE A 57 -8.42 -2.10 7.23
CA ILE A 57 -8.70 -2.36 8.65
C ILE A 57 -9.84 -3.37 8.81
N SER A 58 -10.87 -3.32 7.95
CA SER A 58 -11.94 -4.32 7.97
C SER A 58 -11.41 -5.71 7.64
N TRP A 59 -10.57 -5.83 6.61
CA TRP A 59 -9.94 -7.09 6.22
C TRP A 59 -9.05 -7.66 7.33
N LEU A 60 -8.23 -6.81 7.98
CA LEU A 60 -7.42 -7.22 9.13
C LEU A 60 -8.27 -7.69 10.31
N ALA A 61 -9.37 -6.97 10.60
CA ALA A 61 -10.24 -7.32 11.71
C ALA A 61 -10.90 -8.70 11.53
N GLU A 62 -11.31 -9.00 10.29
CA GLU A 62 -11.82 -10.33 9.92
C GLU A 62 -10.79 -11.43 10.14
N HIS A 63 -9.56 -11.24 9.66
CA HIS A 63 -8.49 -12.26 9.77
C HIS A 63 -8.03 -12.48 11.21
N LEU A 64 -8.02 -11.42 12.02
CA LEU A 64 -7.65 -11.47 13.44
C LEU A 64 -8.83 -11.81 14.37
N LYS A 65 -10.04 -12.05 13.83
CA LYS A 65 -11.27 -12.33 14.58
C LYS A 65 -11.58 -11.28 15.65
N CYS A 66 -11.36 -10.01 15.33
CA CYS A 66 -11.64 -8.89 16.22
C CYS A 66 -12.79 -8.02 15.67
N GLN A 67 -13.20 -7.01 16.45
CA GLN A 67 -14.32 -6.17 16.07
C GLN A 67 -14.00 -5.31 14.82
N PRO A 68 -14.92 -5.21 13.86
CA PRO A 68 -14.73 -4.36 12.68
C PRO A 68 -14.65 -2.88 13.06
N PRO A 69 -14.02 -2.03 12.24
CA PRO A 69 -13.97 -0.60 12.49
C PRO A 69 -15.36 0.04 12.50
N THR A 70 -15.52 1.13 13.23
CA THR A 70 -16.74 1.95 13.21
C THR A 70 -16.60 3.09 12.21
N VAL A 71 -17.72 3.58 11.70
CA VAL A 71 -17.70 4.71 10.75
C VAL A 71 -17.34 6.00 11.49
N LYS A 72 -16.28 6.66 11.05
CA LYS A 72 -15.93 8.00 11.52
C LYS A 72 -16.89 9.01 10.90
N VAL A 73 -17.52 9.83 11.74
CA VAL A 73 -18.31 10.98 11.29
C VAL A 73 -17.36 12.02 10.68
N THR A 74 -17.57 12.35 9.41
CA THR A 74 -16.78 13.32 8.67
C THR A 74 -17.63 14.48 8.21
N ASP A 75 -17.05 15.67 8.14
CA ASP A 75 -17.66 16.84 7.53
C ASP A 75 -17.39 16.89 6.02
N ASN A 76 -17.93 17.91 5.34
CA ASN A 76 -17.74 18.14 3.91
C ASN A 76 -16.29 18.49 3.51
N HIS A 77 -15.38 18.66 4.48
CA HIS A 77 -13.97 19.00 4.28
C HIS A 77 -13.02 17.90 4.74
N CYS A 78 -13.51 16.65 4.78
CA CYS A 78 -12.71 15.53 5.19
C CYS A 78 -11.42 15.37 4.37
N VAL A 79 -10.34 14.99 5.04
CA VAL A 79 -9.05 14.79 4.40
C VAL A 79 -9.15 13.62 3.43
N MET A 80 -8.55 13.77 2.25
CA MET A 80 -8.43 12.72 1.25
C MET A 80 -6.97 12.40 0.99
N ASN A 81 -6.73 11.31 0.27
CA ASN A 81 -5.39 10.90 -0.13
C ASN A 81 -5.38 10.47 -1.60
N LYS A 82 -4.17 10.27 -2.13
CA LYS A 82 -3.93 9.82 -3.50
C LYS A 82 -3.92 8.30 -3.62
N ARG A 83 -4.03 7.81 -4.86
CA ARG A 83 -3.64 6.46 -5.27
C ARG A 83 -2.31 6.54 -6.04
N CYS A 84 -1.31 5.82 -5.58
CA CYS A 84 0.01 5.78 -6.21
C CYS A 84 -0.02 4.84 -7.43
N ASN A 85 0.59 5.27 -8.53
CA ASN A 85 0.72 4.45 -9.74
C ASN A 85 2.20 4.03 -9.90
N ASN A 86 2.46 2.73 -9.75
CA ASN A 86 3.78 2.13 -9.83
C ASN A 86 4.16 1.66 -11.26
N GLN A 87 3.36 1.96 -12.28
CA GLN A 87 3.54 1.46 -13.65
C GLN A 87 4.94 1.72 -14.22
N ARG A 88 5.54 2.88 -13.92
CA ARG A 88 6.90 3.21 -14.37
C ARG A 88 7.94 2.22 -13.85
N LEU A 89 7.82 1.83 -12.58
CA LEU A 89 8.73 0.89 -11.94
C LEU A 89 8.54 -0.54 -12.51
N LYS A 90 7.29 -0.93 -12.76
CA LYS A 90 6.96 -2.22 -13.40
C LYS A 90 7.39 -2.28 -14.86
N ALA A 91 7.24 -1.19 -15.60
CA ALA A 91 7.70 -1.07 -16.99
C ALA A 91 9.22 -1.20 -17.10
N LEU A 92 9.97 -0.74 -16.09
CA LEU A 92 11.41 -0.97 -15.99
C LEU A 92 11.77 -2.44 -15.71
N GLY A 93 10.80 -3.25 -15.29
CA GLY A 93 10.90 -4.69 -15.09
C GLY A 93 10.97 -5.14 -13.62
N TYR A 94 10.66 -4.26 -12.66
CA TYR A 94 10.53 -4.69 -11.27
C TYR A 94 9.25 -5.53 -11.10
N LYS A 95 9.35 -6.61 -10.33
CA LYS A 95 8.24 -7.48 -9.96
C LYS A 95 8.14 -7.49 -8.44
N PHE A 96 7.01 -7.03 -7.91
CA PHE A 96 6.76 -7.04 -6.47
C PHE A 96 6.65 -8.48 -5.98
N HIS A 97 7.31 -8.76 -4.85
CA HIS A 97 7.13 -10.02 -4.13
C HIS A 97 5.77 -10.03 -3.41
N TYR A 98 5.33 -8.85 -2.94
CA TYR A 98 4.06 -8.62 -2.26
C TYR A 98 3.24 -7.60 -3.07
N PRO A 99 2.48 -8.06 -4.09
CA PRO A 99 1.74 -7.17 -4.96
C PRO A 99 0.55 -6.50 -4.25
N SER A 100 0.07 -7.02 -3.13
CA SER A 100 -1.01 -6.40 -2.34
C SER A 100 -0.69 -6.33 -0.85
N TYR A 101 -1.40 -5.44 -0.15
CA TYR A 101 -1.33 -5.38 1.32
C TYR A 101 -1.69 -6.72 1.97
N LYS A 102 -2.60 -7.48 1.36
CA LYS A 102 -3.03 -8.79 1.88
C LYS A 102 -1.88 -9.77 1.92
N ASP A 103 -1.06 -9.81 0.85
CA ASP A 103 0.11 -10.69 0.77
C ASP A 103 1.09 -10.37 1.91
N GLY A 104 1.38 -9.08 2.13
CA GLY A 104 2.30 -8.65 3.19
C GLY A 104 1.75 -8.92 4.59
N TYR A 105 0.47 -8.64 4.84
CA TYR A 105 -0.10 -8.87 6.17
C TYR A 105 -0.29 -10.35 6.50
N LEU A 106 -0.62 -11.22 5.53
CA LEU A 106 -0.76 -12.66 5.75
C LEU A 106 0.51 -13.32 6.29
N GLU A 107 1.69 -12.76 6.01
CA GLU A 107 2.94 -13.25 6.61
C GLU A 107 3.05 -12.94 8.10
N LEU A 108 2.44 -11.85 8.55
CA LEU A 108 2.56 -11.33 9.91
C LEU A 108 1.47 -11.85 10.85
N ILE A 109 0.28 -12.15 10.32
CA ILE A 109 -0.92 -12.45 11.13
C ILE A 109 -1.20 -13.96 11.29
N LYS A 110 -0.16 -14.79 11.25
CA LYS A 110 -0.25 -16.23 11.51
C LYS A 110 -0.57 -16.56 12.96
#